data_AF-A0A0F9A191-F1
#
_entry.id   AF-A0A0F9A191-F1
#
_cell.length_a   1.000
_cell.length_b   1.000
_cell.length_c   1.000
_cell.angle_alpha   90.00
_cell.angle_beta   90.00
_cell.angle_gamma   90.00
#
_symmetry.space_group_name_H-M   'P 1'
#
loop_
_entity.id
_entity.type
_entity.pdbx_description
1 polymer ?
#
loop_
_entity_poly.entity_id
_entity_poly.type
_entity_poly.pdbx_seq_one_letter_code
_entity_poly.pdbx_strand_id
1 'polypeptide(L)'
;MSGEGGIQPEPTRQRLPDTRPSTTHKVKIHDKAMGTVTVYITAGMYADGKPGEVFVGIGKSGTTLNAMISSFAIMVSMSLQYGVPLEAIIRRFAATRFEPMGATSNPEIPLCVSIVDYLVRWLAQTFGHTDVLQELEVRGTPNGE
;
A
#
# COMPACT_ATOMS: atom_id res chain seq x y z
N MET A 1 46.45 -4.38 0.53
CA MET A 1 45.80 -3.86 -0.70
C MET A 1 44.42 -3.39 -0.28
N SER A 2 44.28 -2.08 -0.09
CA SER A 2 43.05 -1.43 0.36
C SER A 2 42.08 -1.37 -0.82
N GLY A 3 40.92 -2.03 -0.71
CA GLY A 3 39.89 -2.02 -1.74
C GLY A 3 39.31 -0.62 -1.91
N GLU A 4 39.33 -0.11 -3.14
CA GLU A 4 38.67 1.13 -3.52
C GLU A 4 37.16 1.01 -3.25
N GLY A 5 36.67 1.79 -2.28
CA GLY A 5 35.24 1.98 -2.05
C GLY A 5 34.66 2.73 -3.24
N GLY A 6 34.10 2.00 -4.21
CA GLY A 6 33.40 2.59 -5.34
C GLY A 6 32.29 3.51 -4.86
N ILE A 7 32.26 4.75 -5.37
CA ILE A 7 31.19 5.71 -5.10
C ILE A 7 29.90 5.12 -5.65
N GLN A 8 29.00 4.67 -4.77
CA GLN A 8 27.64 4.34 -5.20
C GLN A 8 26.92 5.63 -5.59
N PRO A 9 26.27 5.70 -6.76
CA PRO A 9 25.54 6.89 -7.16
C PRO A 9 24.43 7.19 -6.13
N GLU A 10 24.28 8.46 -5.78
CA GLU A 10 23.24 8.86 -4.83
C GLU A 10 21.85 8.49 -5.37
N PRO A 11 20.95 7.97 -4.50
CA PRO A 11 19.60 7.64 -4.91
C PRO A 11 18.90 8.88 -5.44
N THR A 12 18.47 8.85 -6.70
CA THR A 12 17.83 9.99 -7.35
C THR A 12 16.31 9.86 -7.28
N ARG A 13 15.65 10.89 -6.74
CA ARG A 13 14.19 10.95 -6.65
C ARG A 13 13.57 11.30 -8.00
N GLN A 14 12.70 10.44 -8.52
CA GLN A 14 11.86 10.73 -9.67
C GLN A 14 10.60 11.48 -9.24
N ARG A 15 10.57 12.80 -9.44
CA ARG A 15 9.40 13.63 -9.12
C ARG A 15 8.26 13.39 -10.11
N LEU A 16 7.03 13.46 -9.61
CA LEU A 16 5.83 13.48 -10.45
C LEU A 16 5.59 14.90 -10.99
N PRO A 17 4.95 15.05 -12.17
CA PRO A 17 4.56 16.36 -12.69
C PRO A 17 3.45 16.99 -11.83
N ASP A 18 3.38 18.32 -11.79
CA ASP A 18 2.44 19.06 -10.93
C ASP A 18 0.98 18.68 -11.18
N THR A 19 0.63 18.44 -12.44
CA THR A 19 -0.68 17.88 -12.84
C THR A 19 -0.49 16.47 -13.37
N ARG A 20 -1.27 15.54 -12.86
CA ARG A 20 -1.11 14.11 -13.12
C ARG A 20 -2.44 13.36 -12.98
N PRO A 21 -2.60 12.24 -13.70
CA PRO A 21 -3.73 11.36 -13.47
C PRO A 21 -3.67 10.77 -12.06
N SER A 22 -4.83 10.63 -11.43
CA SER A 22 -4.98 9.94 -10.15
C SER A 22 -6.27 9.14 -10.13
N THR A 23 -6.31 8.11 -9.29
CA THR A 23 -7.53 7.35 -9.00
C THR A 23 -7.77 7.35 -7.50
N THR A 24 -9.03 7.49 -7.10
CA THR A 24 -9.43 7.50 -5.69
C THR A 24 -10.45 6.41 -5.42
N HIS A 25 -10.18 5.62 -4.39
CA HIS A 25 -11.01 4.53 -3.92
C HIS A 25 -11.50 4.80 -2.51
N LYS A 26 -12.78 4.53 -2.27
CA LYS A 26 -13.39 4.57 -0.95
C LYS A 26 -13.74 3.16 -0.52
N VAL A 27 -13.35 2.79 0.69
CA VAL A 27 -13.74 1.53 1.32
C VAL A 27 -14.27 1.75 2.72
N LYS A 28 -15.23 0.92 3.13
CA LYS A 28 -15.58 0.74 4.54
C LYS A 28 -14.98 -0.58 5.03
N ILE A 29 -14.29 -0.54 6.17
CA ILE A 29 -13.78 -1.71 6.89
C ILE A 29 -14.63 -1.89 8.14
N HIS A 30 -15.25 -3.05 8.27
CA HIS A 30 -16.11 -3.43 9.39
C HIS A 30 -15.28 -4.19 10.43
N ASP A 31 -14.71 -3.44 11.37
CA ASP A 31 -13.91 -3.96 12.46
C ASP A 31 -14.79 -4.33 13.67
N LYS A 32 -14.38 -5.37 14.41
CA LYS A 32 -15.13 -5.88 15.56
C LYS A 32 -15.08 -4.95 16.78
N ALA A 33 -13.96 -4.30 17.03
CA ALA A 33 -13.74 -3.44 18.20
C ALA A 33 -13.97 -1.96 17.86
N MET A 34 -13.53 -1.51 16.69
CA MET A 34 -13.60 -0.11 16.27
C MET A 34 -14.89 0.23 15.51
N GLY A 35 -15.69 -0.77 15.13
CA GLY A 35 -16.87 -0.59 14.29
C GLY A 35 -16.51 -0.30 12.83
N THR A 36 -17.33 0.51 12.14
CA THR A 36 -17.11 0.77 10.71
C THR A 36 -16.19 1.96 10.48
N VAL A 37 -15.01 1.71 9.93
CA VAL A 37 -14.03 2.73 9.54
C VAL A 37 -14.12 2.99 8.04
N THR A 38 -14.24 4.26 7.64
CA THR A 38 -14.20 4.65 6.22
C THR A 38 -12.82 5.14 5.85
N VAL A 39 -12.22 4.53 4.83
CA VAL A 39 -10.88 4.84 4.32
C VAL A 39 -11.02 5.33 2.87
N TYR A 40 -10.26 6.37 2.54
CA TYR A 40 -10.07 6.89 1.20
C TYR A 40 -8.62 6.68 0.81
N ILE A 41 -8.39 6.07 -0.35
CA ILE A 41 -7.05 5.85 -0.89
C ILE A 41 -6.99 6.58 -2.22
N THR A 42 -5.97 7.40 -2.42
CA THR A 42 -5.72 8.07 -3.70
C THR A 42 -4.34 7.67 -4.20
N ALA A 43 -4.25 7.19 -5.44
CA ALA A 43 -2.98 6.90 -6.10
C ALA A 43 -2.76 7.89 -7.25
N GLY A 44 -1.66 8.65 -7.19
CA GLY A 44 -1.19 9.52 -8.27
C GLY A 44 -0.20 8.78 -9.16
N MET A 45 -0.30 8.98 -10.48
CA MET A 45 0.43 8.20 -11.47
C MET A 45 1.40 9.05 -12.28
N TYR A 46 2.47 8.42 -12.76
CA TYR A 46 3.30 8.95 -13.84
C TYR A 46 2.57 8.86 -15.19
N ALA A 47 3.14 9.50 -16.21
CA ALA A 47 2.58 9.47 -17.57
C ALA A 47 2.51 8.06 -18.18
N ASP A 48 3.34 7.12 -17.71
CA ASP A 48 3.32 5.71 -18.13
C ASP A 48 2.28 4.85 -17.38
N GLY A 49 1.46 5.48 -16.52
CA GLY A 49 0.41 4.81 -15.75
C GLY A 49 0.89 4.12 -14.47
N LYS A 50 2.20 4.12 -14.17
CA LYS A 50 2.71 3.56 -12.92
C LYS A 50 2.36 4.46 -11.73
N PRO A 51 2.11 3.89 -10.55
CA PRO A 51 1.90 4.69 -9.34
C PRO A 51 3.21 5.34 -8.92
N GLY A 52 3.15 6.64 -8.59
CA GLY A 52 4.27 7.39 -8.03
C GLY A 52 3.99 7.97 -6.65
N GLU A 53 2.73 8.04 -6.23
CA GLU A 53 2.37 8.46 -4.88
C GLU A 53 1.04 7.88 -4.44
N VAL A 54 0.87 7.80 -3.13
CA VAL A 54 -0.31 7.29 -2.47
C VAL A 54 -0.65 8.20 -1.29
N PHE A 55 -1.93 8.52 -1.16
CA PHE A 55 -2.48 9.20 0.00
C PHE A 55 -3.57 8.33 0.63
N VAL A 56 -3.66 8.37 1.96
CA VAL A 56 -4.70 7.65 2.69
C VAL A 56 -5.33 8.58 3.70
N GLY A 57 -6.66 8.74 3.62
CA GLY A 57 -7.46 9.50 4.56
C GLY A 57 -8.46 8.60 5.28
N ILE A 58 -8.64 8.78 6.59
CA ILE A 58 -9.58 8.00 7.39
C ILE A 58 -10.63 8.94 7.99
N GLY A 59 -11.91 8.64 7.74
CA GLY A 59 -13.01 9.54 8.06
C GLY A 59 -13.24 9.77 9.56
N LYS A 60 -13.60 8.71 10.29
CA LYS A 60 -13.90 8.77 11.74
C LYS A 60 -12.91 7.91 12.52
N SER A 61 -11.68 8.37 12.65
CA SER A 61 -10.65 7.71 13.49
C SER A 61 -9.94 8.72 14.38
N GLY A 62 -9.28 8.22 15.43
CA GLY A 62 -8.40 9.04 16.27
C GLY A 62 -7.26 9.70 15.47
N THR A 63 -6.75 10.82 15.99
CA THR A 63 -5.68 11.61 15.38
C THR A 63 -4.39 10.81 15.18
N THR A 64 -4.04 9.94 16.13
CA THR A 64 -2.84 9.09 16.06
C THR A 64 -2.89 8.13 14.87
N LEU A 65 -4.01 7.41 14.68
CA LEU A 65 -4.13 6.46 13.56
C LEU A 65 -4.05 7.20 12.21
N ASN A 66 -4.73 8.35 12.11
CA ASN A 66 -4.66 9.20 10.92
C ASN A 66 -3.23 9.65 10.62
N ALA A 67 -2.49 10.11 11.63
CA ALA A 67 -1.10 10.53 11.47
C ALA A 67 -0.21 9.36 11.02
N MET A 68 -0.29 8.20 11.68
CA MET A 68 0.52 7.02 11.34
C MET A 68 0.26 6.53 9.92
N ILE A 69 -1.00 6.43 9.51
CA ILE A 69 -1.36 5.96 8.18
C ILE A 69 -0.99 6.98 7.10
N SER A 70 -1.14 8.27 7.38
CA SER A 70 -0.66 9.33 6.48
C SER A 70 0.85 9.28 6.31
N SER A 71 1.62 9.14 7.40
CA SER A 71 3.08 8.97 7.35
C SER A 71 3.50 7.71 6.60
N PHE A 72 2.77 6.61 6.76
CA PHE A 72 3.02 5.39 5.99
C PHE A 72 2.78 5.60 4.49
N ALA A 73 1.69 6.27 4.11
CA ALA A 73 1.39 6.58 2.71
C ALA A 73 2.47 7.50 2.08
N ILE A 74 2.97 8.48 2.84
CA ILE A 74 4.12 9.29 2.45
C ILE A 74 5.35 8.41 2.24
N MET A 75 5.59 7.44 3.14
CA MET A 75 6.73 6.55 2.99
C MET A 75 6.64 5.68 1.74
N VAL A 76 5.47 5.09 1.46
CA VAL A 76 5.22 4.35 0.22
C VAL A 76 5.45 5.23 -1.01
N SER A 77 4.96 6.48 -0.98
CA SER A 77 5.16 7.44 -2.06
C SER A 77 6.65 7.73 -2.29
N MET A 78 7.41 7.94 -1.22
CA MET A 78 8.86 8.11 -1.32
C MET A 78 9.50 6.85 -1.90
N SER A 79 9.19 5.65 -1.40
CA SER A 79 9.74 4.40 -1.92
C SER A 79 9.53 4.26 -3.44
N LEU A 80 8.31 4.53 -3.93
CA LEU A 80 8.01 4.49 -5.37
C LEU A 80 8.83 5.51 -6.16
N GLN A 81 8.96 6.74 -5.66
CA GLN A 81 9.73 7.81 -6.31
C GLN A 81 11.24 7.56 -6.31
N TYR A 82 11.74 6.69 -5.43
CA TYR A 82 13.12 6.23 -5.40
C TYR A 82 13.30 4.88 -6.13
N GLY A 83 12.29 4.44 -6.88
CA GLY A 83 12.39 3.27 -7.77
C GLY A 83 12.19 1.92 -7.08
N VAL A 84 11.67 1.87 -5.84
CA VAL A 84 11.30 0.61 -5.22
C VAL A 84 10.13 -0.01 -6.01
N PRO A 85 10.27 -1.26 -6.51
CA PRO A 85 9.19 -1.91 -7.24
C PRO A 85 7.93 -2.06 -6.38
N LEU A 86 6.76 -1.77 -6.95
CA LEU A 86 5.49 -1.89 -6.24
C LEU A 86 5.27 -3.32 -5.69
N GLU A 87 5.64 -4.33 -6.47
CA GLU A 87 5.61 -5.73 -6.04
C GLU A 87 6.38 -5.97 -4.73
N ALA A 88 7.56 -5.37 -4.56
CA ALA A 88 8.36 -5.54 -3.35
C ALA A 88 7.63 -4.95 -2.12
N ILE A 89 6.94 -3.82 -2.30
CA ILE A 89 6.11 -3.20 -1.27
C ILE A 89 4.92 -4.10 -0.94
N ILE A 90 4.22 -4.63 -1.95
CA ILE A 90 3.10 -5.57 -1.77
C ILE A 90 3.54 -6.79 -0.97
N ARG A 91 4.61 -7.47 -1.41
CA ARG A 91 5.15 -8.65 -0.72
C ARG A 91 5.53 -8.37 0.73
N ARG A 92 6.03 -7.17 1.02
CA ARG A 92 6.47 -6.81 2.37
C ARG A 92 5.31 -6.56 3.32
N PHE A 93 4.26 -5.89 2.86
CA PHE A 93 3.22 -5.34 3.74
C PHE A 93 1.89 -6.08 3.65
N ALA A 94 1.69 -6.93 2.65
CA ALA A 94 0.55 -7.84 2.64
C ALA A 94 0.54 -8.70 3.92
N ALA A 95 -0.66 -8.93 4.45
CA ALA A 95 -0.89 -9.63 5.71
C ALA A 95 -0.29 -8.96 6.98
N THR A 96 0.14 -7.69 6.91
CA THR A 96 0.48 -6.93 8.13
C THR A 96 -0.77 -6.76 8.99
N ARG A 97 -0.73 -7.24 10.24
CA ARG A 97 -1.91 -7.32 11.12
C ARG A 97 -1.95 -6.21 12.15
N PHE A 98 -3.03 -5.43 12.16
CA PHE A 98 -3.41 -4.49 13.23
C PHE A 98 -4.80 -3.90 12.92
N GLU A 99 -5.46 -3.33 13.93
CA GLU A 99 -6.78 -2.71 13.77
C GLU A 99 -6.71 -1.35 13.05
N PRO A 100 -7.71 -1.00 12.23
CA PRO A 100 -8.93 -1.76 11.95
C PRO A 100 -8.71 -2.86 10.90
N MET A 101 -9.33 -4.02 11.13
CA MET A 101 -9.33 -5.19 10.28
C MET A 101 -10.73 -5.81 10.20
N GLY A 102 -11.07 -6.43 9.08
CA GLY A 102 -12.36 -7.10 8.95
C GLY A 102 -12.92 -7.09 7.54
N ALA A 103 -14.23 -7.32 7.45
CA ALA A 103 -14.94 -7.35 6.17
C ALA A 103 -14.91 -5.97 5.53
N THR A 104 -14.76 -5.92 4.21
CA THR A 104 -14.71 -4.65 3.48
C THR A 104 -15.91 -4.49 2.56
N SER A 105 -16.23 -3.24 2.20
CA SER A 105 -17.26 -2.95 1.20
C SER A 105 -16.81 -3.18 -0.24
N ASN A 106 -15.57 -3.63 -0.46
CA ASN A 106 -15.04 -3.94 -1.79
C ASN A 106 -15.18 -5.46 -2.03
N PRO A 107 -16.00 -5.91 -2.99
CA PRO A 107 -16.18 -7.34 -3.27
C PRO A 107 -14.89 -8.02 -3.76
N GLU A 108 -13.98 -7.28 -4.40
CA GLU A 108 -12.70 -7.80 -4.87
C GLU A 108 -11.69 -8.02 -3.73
N ILE A 109 -11.89 -7.35 -2.58
CA ILE A 109 -11.05 -7.50 -1.38
C ILE A 109 -11.99 -7.67 -0.19
N PRO A 110 -12.68 -8.82 -0.06
CA PRO A 110 -13.79 -8.98 0.88
C PRO A 110 -13.35 -8.90 2.34
N LEU A 111 -12.07 -9.17 2.63
CA LEU A 111 -11.48 -9.13 3.96
C LEU A 111 -10.10 -8.49 3.90
N CYS A 112 -9.76 -7.69 4.91
CA CYS A 112 -8.38 -7.26 5.16
C CYS A 112 -7.99 -7.47 6.61
N VAL A 113 -6.68 -7.59 6.85
CA VAL A 113 -6.11 -7.76 8.19
C VAL A 113 -5.48 -6.48 8.77
N SER A 114 -5.56 -5.37 8.02
CA SER A 114 -5.32 -3.99 8.46
C SER A 114 -5.66 -3.01 7.33
N ILE A 115 -5.58 -1.70 7.60
CA ILE A 115 -5.60 -0.65 6.54
C ILE A 115 -4.38 -0.78 5.61
N VAL A 116 -3.21 -1.16 6.13
CA VAL A 116 -1.99 -1.30 5.33
C VAL A 116 -2.08 -2.50 4.39
N ASP A 117 -2.57 -3.64 4.90
CA ASP A 117 -2.87 -4.81 4.07
C ASP A 117 -3.89 -4.47 2.97
N TYR A 118 -4.98 -3.78 3.33
CA TYR A 118 -5.96 -3.33 2.35
C TYR A 118 -5.35 -2.41 1.29
N LEU A 119 -4.54 -1.44 1.70
CA LEU A 119 -3.89 -0.50 0.80
C LEU A 119 -3.07 -1.24 -0.26
N VAL A 120 -2.18 -2.15 0.15
CA VAL A 120 -1.32 -2.83 -0.82
C VAL A 120 -2.07 -3.84 -1.68
N ARG A 121 -3.13 -4.48 -1.15
CA ARG A 121 -4.03 -5.32 -1.96
C ARG A 121 -4.76 -4.51 -3.02
N TRP A 122 -5.25 -3.33 -2.67
CA TRP A 122 -5.90 -2.43 -3.62
C TRP A 122 -4.92 -1.89 -4.67
N LEU A 123 -3.69 -1.53 -4.28
CA LEU A 123 -2.64 -1.16 -5.24
C LEU A 123 -2.33 -2.33 -6.18
N ALA A 124 -2.25 -3.56 -5.67
CA ALA A 124 -2.01 -4.73 -6.49
C ALA A 124 -3.11 -4.95 -7.53
N GLN A 125 -4.39 -4.84 -7.14
CA GLN A 125 -5.50 -4.94 -8.09
C GLN A 125 -5.51 -3.79 -9.11
N THR A 126 -5.24 -2.57 -8.65
CA THR A 126 -5.30 -1.37 -9.50
C THR A 126 -4.19 -1.33 -10.54
N PHE A 127 -2.99 -1.84 -10.19
CA PHE A 127 -1.79 -1.75 -11.02
C PHE A 127 -1.31 -3.09 -11.58
N GLY A 128 -2.16 -4.13 -11.55
CA GLY A 128 -1.90 -5.39 -12.25
C GLY A 128 -0.86 -6.31 -11.60
N HIS A 129 -0.85 -6.39 -10.27
CA HIS A 129 0.02 -7.28 -9.46
C HIS A 129 -0.78 -8.30 -8.64
N THR A 130 -1.91 -8.79 -9.16
CA THR A 130 -2.75 -9.77 -8.45
C THR A 130 -2.11 -11.15 -8.34
N ASP A 131 -1.22 -11.50 -9.27
CA ASP A 131 -0.35 -12.67 -9.25
C ASP A 131 0.49 -12.74 -7.96
N VAL A 132 1.05 -11.59 -7.55
CA VAL A 132 1.85 -11.48 -6.31
C VAL A 132 1.02 -11.85 -5.08
N LEU A 133 -0.26 -11.44 -5.03
CA LEU A 133 -1.14 -11.77 -3.92
C LEU A 133 -1.48 -13.27 -3.90
N GLN A 134 -1.76 -13.85 -5.06
CA GLN A 134 -2.06 -15.27 -5.19
C GLN A 134 -0.88 -16.14 -4.70
N GLU A 135 0.35 -15.78 -5.07
CA GLU A 135 1.54 -16.47 -4.57
C GLU A 135 1.68 -16.44 -3.05
N LEU A 136 1.38 -15.29 -2.43
CA LEU A 136 1.45 -15.14 -0.97
C LEU A 136 0.37 -15.94 -0.26
N GLU A 137 -0.82 -16.04 -0.85
CA GLU A 137 -1.92 -16.85 -0.33
C GLU A 137 -1.59 -18.34 -0.40
N VAL A 138 -0.98 -18.81 -1.50
CA VAL A 138 -0.50 -20.20 -1.64
C VAL A 138 0.63 -20.53 -0.64
N ARG A 139 1.55 -19.59 -0.39
CA ARG A 139 2.60 -19.79 0.62
C ARG A 139 2.07 -19.72 2.06
N GLY A 140 0.97 -19.01 2.26
CA GLY A 140 0.32 -18.82 3.56
C GLY A 140 -0.60 -19.97 3.97
N THR A 141 -0.99 -20.85 3.06
CA THR A 141 -1.63 -22.13 3.43
C THR A 141 -0.56 -23.06 4.01
N PRO A 142 -0.62 -23.41 5.31
CA PRO A 142 0.15 -24.56 5.78
C PRO A 142 -0.35 -25.76 4.99
N ASN A 143 0.56 -26.60 4.50
CA ASN A 143 0.18 -27.97 4.15
C ASN A 143 -0.61 -28.52 5.34
N GLY A 144 -1.83 -28.98 5.08
CA GLY A 144 -2.75 -29.42 6.13
C GLY A 144 -2.08 -30.37 7.11
N GLU A 145 -2.16 -30.01 8.39
CA GLU A 145 -2.06 -30.91 9.55
C GLU A 145 -3.37 -30.81 10.33
#